data_AF-A0A1Q9DPX8-F1
#
_entry.id   AF-A0A1Q9DPX8-F1
#
_cell.length_a   1.000
_cell.length_b   1.000
_cell.length_c   1.000
_cell.angle_alpha   90.00
_cell.angle_beta   90.00
_cell.angle_gamma   90.00
#
_symmetry.space_group_name_H-M   'P 1'
#
loop_
_entity.id
_entity.type
_entity.pdbx_description
1 polymer ?
#
loop_
_entity_poly.entity_id
_entity_poly.type
_entity_poly.pdbx_seq_one_letter_code
_entity_poly.pdbx_strand_id
1 'polypeptide(L)'
;MGRQQYFCVEPTPEGPCGEKAAGNGRCREHGGGKLRCLHPTSDGPCQKLVRAGGFVRACKQHGGGKRCLCPTRDGPCQTPVAYGGGVQSCKRHGGGTRCGSEACALLAPPPFARFRSSEGQPLCWSCLAAQYPDRAKLKVRKEHLMLAELQRRLPWLGEKAEQLIWDCPVPGGCTLKRPDMLFRLEDRFVQVEVDEEGHEDLSCADEDSRLELIAADVGLPGLVLRLNPDAERALKRRRLNNGEHCFCVGDADAFNGLFDAAEAAVEAFVNEPPPEGVRVVGLPASWWVKLFPSQTYDVKQPRDQGVLRARVHPQSEH
;
A
#
# COMPACT_ATOMS: atom_id res chain seq x y z
N MET A 1 -44.94 -1.49 -23.20
CA MET A 1 -44.36 -0.85 -24.40
C MET A 1 -43.39 -1.85 -25.05
N GLY A 2 -43.73 -2.38 -26.23
CA GLY A 2 -42.87 -3.33 -26.95
C GLY A 2 -41.61 -2.64 -27.45
N ARG A 3 -40.43 -3.26 -27.28
CA ARG A 3 -39.18 -2.77 -27.87
C ARG A 3 -39.30 -2.83 -29.39
N GLN A 4 -39.11 -1.72 -30.09
CA GLN A 4 -38.90 -1.72 -31.54
C GLN A 4 -37.76 -2.69 -31.87
N GLN A 5 -38.03 -3.69 -32.72
CA GLN A 5 -37.01 -4.62 -33.20
C GLN A 5 -36.32 -3.97 -34.39
N TYR A 6 -35.00 -3.75 -34.28
CA TYR A 6 -34.18 -3.25 -35.37
C TYR A 6 -33.60 -4.44 -36.15
N PHE A 7 -33.64 -4.39 -37.48
CA PHE A 7 -33.08 -5.41 -38.37
C PHE A 7 -31.65 -5.04 -38.80
N CYS A 8 -30.87 -6.05 -39.19
CA CYS A 8 -29.51 -5.90 -39.69
C CYS A 8 -29.49 -5.09 -40.99
N VAL A 9 -28.69 -4.02 -41.03
CA VAL A 9 -28.57 -3.11 -42.18
C VAL A 9 -27.57 -3.59 -43.24
N GLU A 10 -26.84 -4.67 -42.98
CA GLU A 10 -25.81 -5.17 -43.90
C GLU A 10 -26.45 -5.80 -45.16
N PRO A 11 -26.06 -5.35 -46.37
CA PRO A 11 -26.54 -5.94 -47.62
C PRO A 11 -25.89 -7.31 -47.85
N THR A 12 -26.67 -8.28 -48.31
CA THR A 12 -26.20 -9.58 -48.77
C THR A 12 -26.51 -9.74 -50.27
N PRO A 13 -25.88 -10.70 -50.98
CA PRO A 13 -26.16 -10.96 -52.40
C PRO A 13 -27.64 -11.24 -52.71
N GLU A 14 -28.41 -11.68 -51.72
CA GLU A 14 -29.82 -12.07 -51.83
C GLU A 14 -30.79 -10.97 -51.34
N GLY A 15 -30.27 -9.83 -50.87
CA GLY A 15 -31.05 -8.73 -50.29
C GLY A 15 -30.55 -8.29 -48.91
N PRO A 16 -31.29 -7.41 -48.19
CA PRO A 16 -30.91 -7.05 -46.81
C PRO A 16 -30.94 -8.28 -45.90
N CYS A 17 -29.93 -8.42 -45.04
CA CYS A 17 -29.69 -9.61 -44.20
C CYS A 17 -30.93 -10.14 -43.43
N GLY A 18 -31.92 -9.30 -43.13
CA GLY A 18 -33.21 -9.73 -42.55
C GLY A 18 -33.14 -10.20 -41.09
N GLU A 19 -31.95 -10.50 -40.58
CA GLU A 19 -31.70 -10.92 -39.20
C GLU A 19 -31.86 -9.78 -38.20
N LYS A 20 -32.17 -10.14 -36.95
CA LYS A 20 -32.30 -9.15 -35.87
C LYS A 20 -30.94 -8.51 -35.56
N ALA A 21 -30.90 -7.19 -35.50
CA ALA A 21 -29.70 -6.46 -35.11
C ALA A 21 -29.36 -6.76 -33.64
N ALA A 22 -28.10 -7.14 -33.40
CA ALA A 22 -27.55 -7.40 -32.08
C ALA A 22 -26.84 -6.18 -31.47
N GLY A 23 -26.57 -5.15 -32.28
CA GLY A 23 -25.99 -3.85 -31.87
C GLY A 23 -25.32 -3.13 -33.04
N ASN A 24 -25.22 -1.80 -32.98
CA ASN A 24 -24.68 -0.94 -34.06
C ASN A 24 -25.36 -1.15 -35.43
N GLY A 25 -26.64 -1.52 -35.44
CA GLY A 25 -27.40 -1.76 -36.66
C GLY A 25 -27.10 -3.08 -37.38
N ARG A 26 -26.24 -3.96 -36.86
CA ARG A 26 -25.86 -5.23 -37.51
C ARG A 26 -26.26 -6.46 -36.67
N CYS A 27 -26.45 -7.62 -37.31
CA CYS A 27 -26.63 -8.92 -36.63
C CYS A 27 -25.27 -9.45 -36.13
N ARG A 28 -25.25 -10.50 -35.28
CA ARG A 28 -23.99 -11.02 -34.71
C ARG A 28 -22.98 -11.48 -35.77
N GLU A 29 -23.45 -12.09 -36.84
CA GLU A 29 -22.61 -12.59 -37.94
C GLU A 29 -22.00 -11.43 -38.73
N HIS A 30 -22.76 -10.36 -38.95
CA HIS A 30 -22.27 -9.12 -39.57
C HIS A 30 -21.55 -8.17 -38.57
N GLY A 31 -21.04 -8.68 -37.45
CA GLY A 31 -20.24 -7.91 -36.48
C GLY A 31 -21.07 -7.03 -35.53
N GLY A 32 -22.36 -7.30 -35.42
CA GLY A 32 -23.28 -6.67 -34.49
C GLY A 32 -23.08 -7.11 -33.05
N GLY A 33 -23.21 -6.14 -32.14
CA GLY A 33 -23.02 -6.35 -30.71
C GLY A 33 -21.91 -5.47 -30.13
N LYS A 34 -21.44 -5.82 -28.92
CA LYS A 34 -20.39 -5.02 -28.24
C LYS A 34 -19.07 -5.11 -29.02
N LEU A 35 -18.50 -3.96 -29.39
CA LEU A 35 -17.24 -3.88 -30.12
C LEU A 35 -16.11 -4.60 -29.37
N ARG A 36 -15.26 -5.32 -30.11
CA ARG A 36 -14.03 -5.93 -29.60
C ARG A 36 -12.82 -5.04 -29.88
N CYS A 37 -11.86 -5.08 -28.97
CA CYS A 37 -10.53 -4.55 -29.19
C CYS A 37 -9.90 -5.33 -30.35
N LEU A 38 -8.99 -4.71 -31.08
CA LEU A 38 -8.26 -5.36 -32.17
C LEU A 38 -6.76 -5.06 -32.06
N HIS A 39 -6.31 -4.73 -30.84
CA HIS A 39 -4.90 -4.49 -30.59
C HIS A 39 -4.11 -5.77 -30.89
N PRO A 40 -3.05 -5.71 -31.72
CA PRO A 40 -2.23 -6.88 -32.03
C PRO A 40 -1.60 -7.47 -30.76
N THR A 41 -1.62 -8.78 -30.61
CA THR A 41 -0.87 -9.51 -29.57
C THR A 41 -0.19 -10.73 -30.18
N SER A 42 0.71 -11.39 -29.45
CA SER A 42 1.41 -12.60 -29.90
C SER A 42 0.45 -13.73 -30.31
N ASP A 43 -0.71 -13.81 -29.66
CA ASP A 43 -1.71 -14.86 -29.89
C ASP A 43 -2.86 -14.40 -30.82
N GLY A 44 -2.62 -13.34 -31.61
CA GLY A 44 -3.61 -12.71 -32.48
C GLY A 44 -4.25 -11.44 -31.90
N PRO A 45 -5.25 -10.84 -32.56
CA PRO A 45 -5.84 -9.58 -32.11
C PRO A 45 -6.65 -9.74 -30.81
N CYS A 46 -6.47 -8.81 -29.88
CA CYS A 46 -7.09 -8.84 -28.55
C CYS A 46 -8.62 -8.85 -28.58
N GLN A 47 -9.28 -9.97 -28.31
CA GLN A 47 -10.74 -10.10 -28.38
C GLN A 47 -11.53 -9.51 -27.19
N LYS A 48 -10.89 -8.72 -26.30
CA LYS A 48 -11.56 -8.10 -25.13
C LYS A 48 -12.53 -7.01 -25.57
N LEU A 49 -13.60 -6.79 -24.79
CA LEU A 49 -14.59 -5.74 -25.06
C LEU A 49 -13.97 -4.34 -25.05
N VAL A 50 -14.34 -3.51 -26.05
CA VAL A 50 -13.98 -2.09 -26.10
C VAL A 50 -14.64 -1.36 -24.95
N ARG A 51 -13.91 -0.41 -24.35
CA ARG A 51 -14.46 0.50 -23.36
C ARG A 51 -14.92 1.78 -24.05
N ALA A 52 -16.20 2.09 -23.92
CA ALA A 52 -16.80 3.30 -24.45
C ALA A 52 -16.21 4.57 -23.81
N GLY A 53 -16.28 5.69 -24.56
CA GLY A 53 -15.88 7.01 -24.10
C GLY A 53 -14.37 7.32 -24.17
N GLY A 54 -13.55 6.47 -24.77
CA GLY A 54 -12.16 6.79 -25.11
C GLY A 54 -12.00 7.20 -26.58
N PHE A 55 -10.88 7.84 -26.92
CA PHE A 55 -10.54 8.24 -28.30
C PHE A 55 -10.09 7.06 -29.18
N VAL A 56 -9.82 5.90 -28.57
CA VAL A 56 -9.32 4.71 -29.25
C VAL A 56 -10.30 3.55 -29.06
N ARG A 57 -10.55 2.81 -30.14
CA ARG A 57 -11.37 1.59 -30.14
C ARG A 57 -10.58 0.42 -29.55
N ALA A 58 -10.37 0.45 -28.25
CA ALA A 58 -9.58 -0.55 -27.54
C ALA A 58 -10.22 -0.99 -26.21
N CYS A 59 -9.70 -2.08 -25.64
CA CYS A 59 -10.07 -2.52 -24.29
C CYS A 59 -9.35 -1.67 -23.23
N LYS A 60 -9.72 -1.82 -21.94
CA LYS A 60 -9.12 -1.02 -20.85
C LYS A 60 -7.59 -1.13 -20.80
N GLN A 61 -7.05 -2.34 -21.01
CA GLN A 61 -5.62 -2.63 -20.96
C GLN A 61 -4.86 -1.96 -22.12
N HIS A 62 -5.48 -1.89 -23.29
CA HIS A 62 -4.87 -1.32 -24.49
C HIS A 62 -5.31 0.13 -24.74
N GLY A 63 -5.50 0.93 -23.69
CA GLY A 63 -5.79 2.37 -23.84
C GLY A 63 -7.26 2.76 -24.04
N GLY A 64 -8.20 1.81 -24.05
CA GLY A 64 -9.62 2.08 -24.24
C GLY A 64 -10.36 2.66 -23.03
N GLY A 65 -11.34 3.54 -23.30
CA GLY A 65 -12.12 4.29 -22.30
C GLY A 65 -11.54 5.68 -22.00
N LYS A 66 -12.26 6.52 -21.23
CA LYS A 66 -11.80 7.87 -20.87
C LYS A 66 -10.41 7.84 -20.20
N ARG A 67 -9.49 8.65 -20.73
CA ARG A 67 -8.12 8.82 -20.21
C ARG A 67 -7.95 10.21 -19.61
N CYS A 68 -7.14 10.28 -18.56
CA CYS A 68 -6.68 11.56 -18.04
C CYS A 68 -5.92 12.28 -19.17
N LEU A 69 -6.00 13.61 -19.20
CA LEU A 69 -5.28 14.42 -20.19
C LEU A 69 -4.39 15.47 -19.52
N CYS A 70 -4.17 15.34 -18.21
CA CYS A 70 -3.29 16.25 -17.50
C CYS A 70 -1.86 16.15 -18.07
N PRO A 71 -1.25 17.28 -18.45
CA PRO A 71 0.13 17.31 -18.91
C PRO A 71 1.07 16.79 -17.83
N THR A 72 2.03 15.95 -18.24
CA THR A 72 3.15 15.52 -17.40
C THR A 72 4.46 15.71 -18.17
N ARG A 73 5.61 15.55 -17.50
CA ARG A 73 6.94 15.69 -18.11
C ARG A 73 7.11 14.78 -19.34
N ASP A 74 6.51 13.59 -19.31
CA ASP A 74 6.65 12.55 -20.34
C ASP A 74 5.43 12.49 -21.29
N GLY A 75 4.64 13.58 -21.35
CA GLY A 75 3.43 13.69 -22.16
C GLY A 75 2.12 13.60 -21.34
N PRO A 76 0.95 13.55 -22.00
CA PRO A 76 -0.34 13.54 -21.30
C PRO A 76 -0.56 12.24 -20.53
N CYS A 77 -1.07 12.35 -19.30
CA CYS A 77 -1.28 11.21 -18.41
C CYS A 77 -2.28 10.18 -18.97
N GLN A 78 -1.82 9.03 -19.46
CA GLN A 78 -2.71 7.99 -20.01
C GLN A 78 -3.37 7.10 -18.93
N THR A 79 -3.47 7.56 -17.68
CA THR A 79 -4.16 6.80 -16.62
C THR A 79 -5.68 6.89 -16.84
N PRO A 80 -6.46 5.81 -16.62
CA PRO A 80 -7.92 5.86 -16.68
C PRO A 80 -8.50 6.97 -15.79
N VAL A 81 -9.52 7.66 -16.30
CA VAL A 81 -10.26 8.67 -15.54
C VAL A 81 -10.95 8.02 -14.35
N ALA A 82 -10.93 8.72 -13.21
CA ALA A 82 -11.66 8.28 -12.03
C ALA A 82 -13.14 8.67 -12.15
N TYR A 83 -14.04 7.70 -12.00
CA TYR A 83 -15.48 7.94 -12.02
C TYR A 83 -15.92 8.81 -10.84
N GLY A 84 -16.94 9.64 -11.05
CA GLY A 84 -17.60 10.42 -9.99
C GLY A 84 -17.06 11.85 -9.74
N GLY A 85 -16.14 12.34 -10.58
CA GLY A 85 -15.74 13.75 -10.61
C GLY A 85 -16.11 14.38 -11.96
N GLY A 86 -16.50 15.66 -11.98
CA GLY A 86 -16.87 16.38 -13.21
C GLY A 86 -15.70 16.66 -14.17
N VAL A 87 -14.51 16.14 -13.88
CA VAL A 87 -13.27 16.41 -14.61
C VAL A 87 -12.72 15.15 -15.27
N GLN A 88 -12.17 15.29 -16.48
CA GLN A 88 -11.53 14.20 -17.23
C GLN A 88 -10.10 13.93 -16.70
N SER A 89 -9.99 13.58 -15.42
CA SER A 89 -8.72 13.37 -14.74
C SER A 89 -8.65 12.02 -14.01
N CYS A 90 -7.45 11.51 -13.76
CA CYS A 90 -7.25 10.33 -12.92
C CYS A 90 -7.27 10.70 -11.43
N LYS A 91 -7.28 9.72 -10.53
CA LYS A 91 -7.28 9.97 -9.07
C LYS A 91 -6.10 10.82 -8.59
N ARG A 92 -4.94 10.74 -9.24
CA ARG A 92 -3.76 11.55 -8.89
C ARG A 92 -3.92 13.01 -9.32
N HIS A 93 -4.53 13.25 -10.48
CA HIS A 93 -4.63 14.59 -11.08
C HIS A 93 -6.01 15.25 -10.89
N GLY A 94 -6.67 15.05 -9.74
CA GLY A 94 -7.94 15.75 -9.45
C GLY A 94 -9.22 15.03 -9.88
N GLY A 95 -9.14 13.84 -10.51
CA GLY A 95 -10.31 13.04 -10.89
C GLY A 95 -11.04 12.34 -9.74
N GLY A 96 -12.34 12.11 -9.90
CA GLY A 96 -13.21 11.51 -8.88
C GLY A 96 -13.71 12.51 -7.84
N THR A 97 -14.58 12.07 -6.93
CA THR A 97 -15.13 12.93 -5.87
C THR A 97 -14.03 13.41 -4.91
N ARG A 98 -14.00 14.73 -4.65
CA ARG A 98 -12.96 15.39 -3.86
C ARG A 98 -13.47 15.84 -2.50
N CYS A 99 -12.55 15.98 -1.55
CA CYS A 99 -12.87 16.52 -0.24
C CYS A 99 -13.45 17.92 -0.39
N GLY A 100 -14.64 18.14 0.15
CA GLY A 100 -15.35 19.41 0.12
C GLY A 100 -15.18 20.22 1.40
N SER A 101 -14.32 19.80 2.33
CA SER A 101 -14.04 20.59 3.54
C SER A 101 -13.26 21.85 3.20
N GLU A 102 -13.51 22.93 3.94
CA GLU A 102 -12.83 24.22 3.74
C GLU A 102 -11.30 24.09 3.88
N ALA A 103 -10.84 23.30 4.85
CA ALA A 103 -9.41 23.05 5.06
C ALA A 103 -8.73 22.42 3.82
N CYS A 104 -9.43 21.51 3.13
CA CYS A 104 -8.91 20.87 1.92
C CYS A 104 -9.15 21.68 0.64
N ALA A 105 -10.05 22.67 0.67
CA ALA A 105 -10.32 23.52 -0.49
C ALA A 105 -9.11 24.37 -0.90
N LEU A 106 -8.18 24.62 0.03
CA LEU A 106 -6.91 25.30 -0.21
C LEU A 106 -5.88 24.45 -0.98
N LEU A 107 -6.10 23.13 -1.09
CA LEU A 107 -5.21 22.21 -1.79
C LEU A 107 -5.60 22.10 -3.27
N ALA A 108 -4.63 22.10 -4.18
CA ALA A 108 -4.86 21.97 -5.62
C ALA A 108 -4.10 20.76 -6.21
N PRO A 109 -4.76 19.61 -6.46
CA PRO A 109 -6.17 19.31 -6.23
C PRO A 109 -6.46 18.90 -4.77
N PRO A 110 -7.71 19.08 -4.27
CA PRO A 110 -8.08 18.54 -2.97
C PRO A 110 -7.95 17.01 -2.95
N PRO A 111 -7.70 16.41 -1.77
CA PRO A 111 -7.56 14.97 -1.63
C PRO A 111 -8.83 14.24 -2.06
N PHE A 112 -8.65 12.99 -2.48
CA PHE A 112 -9.76 12.12 -2.88
C PHE A 112 -10.68 11.83 -1.68
N ALA A 113 -11.98 12.02 -1.86
CA ALA A 113 -12.98 11.76 -0.82
C ALA A 113 -13.57 10.36 -0.97
N ARG A 114 -13.50 9.58 0.12
CA ARG A 114 -14.12 8.24 0.22
C ARG A 114 -15.28 8.20 1.21
N PHE A 115 -15.45 9.27 1.97
CA PHE A 115 -16.39 9.34 3.08
C PHE A 115 -17.36 10.48 2.87
N ARG A 116 -18.45 10.48 3.64
CA ARG A 116 -19.44 11.56 3.64
C ARG A 116 -19.80 11.96 5.06
N SER A 117 -20.02 13.26 5.27
CA SER A 117 -20.67 13.77 6.48
C SER A 117 -22.13 13.28 6.57
N SER A 118 -22.78 13.55 7.70
CA SER A 118 -24.23 13.32 7.88
C SER A 118 -25.06 14.07 6.83
N GLU A 119 -24.60 15.25 6.42
CA GLU A 119 -25.22 16.15 5.43
C GLU A 119 -24.83 15.77 3.98
N GLY A 120 -24.05 14.70 3.80
CA GLY A 120 -23.63 14.19 2.49
C GLY A 120 -22.39 14.86 1.89
N GLN A 121 -21.75 15.81 2.60
CA GLN A 121 -20.53 16.48 2.14
C GLN A 121 -19.40 15.46 1.98
N PRO A 122 -18.70 15.43 0.83
CA PRO A 122 -17.62 14.47 0.61
C PRO A 122 -16.37 14.83 1.44
N LEU A 123 -15.81 13.87 2.17
CA LEU A 123 -14.65 14.06 3.04
C LEU A 123 -13.52 13.07 2.70
N CYS A 124 -12.27 13.55 2.81
CA CYS A 124 -11.10 12.70 2.92
C CYS A 124 -11.02 12.09 4.33
N TRP A 125 -10.14 11.11 4.53
CA TRP A 125 -9.98 10.48 5.86
C TRP A 125 -9.60 11.49 6.93
N SER A 126 -8.63 12.37 6.68
CA SER A 126 -8.15 13.35 7.66
C SER A 126 -9.26 14.31 8.10
N CYS A 127 -10.08 14.80 7.16
CA CYS A 127 -11.21 15.68 7.52
C CYS A 127 -12.35 14.93 8.18
N LEU A 128 -12.62 13.67 7.81
CA LEU A 128 -13.56 12.84 8.55
C LEU A 128 -13.09 12.65 9.99
N ALA A 129 -11.83 12.30 10.21
CA ALA A 129 -11.25 12.08 11.53
C ALA A 129 -11.21 13.33 12.39
N ALA A 130 -10.92 14.49 11.79
CA ALA A 130 -10.92 15.76 12.49
C ALA A 130 -12.33 16.21 12.89
N GLN A 131 -13.33 16.03 12.02
CA GLN A 131 -14.70 16.53 12.25
C GLN A 131 -15.61 15.52 12.98
N TYR A 132 -15.34 14.23 12.81
CA TYR A 132 -16.15 13.13 13.33
C TYR A 132 -15.25 12.02 13.88
N PRO A 133 -14.49 12.28 14.97
CA PRO A 133 -13.54 11.32 15.53
C PRO A 133 -14.20 10.00 15.98
N ASP A 134 -15.47 10.06 16.40
CA ASP A 134 -16.30 8.90 16.75
C ASP A 134 -16.60 7.99 15.54
N ARG A 135 -16.69 8.58 14.35
CA ARG A 135 -16.91 7.87 13.07
C ARG A 135 -15.61 7.44 12.41
N ALA A 136 -14.50 8.10 12.73
CA ALA A 136 -13.18 7.71 12.29
C ALA A 136 -12.62 6.59 13.16
N LYS A 137 -13.35 5.47 13.20
CA LYS A 137 -12.87 4.26 13.86
C LYS A 137 -11.60 3.82 13.17
N LEU A 138 -10.50 3.81 13.92
CA LEU A 138 -9.24 3.24 13.46
C LEU A 138 -9.52 1.81 13.01
N LYS A 139 -9.17 1.51 11.77
CA LYS A 139 -9.21 0.15 11.28
C LYS A 139 -8.10 -0.61 11.99
N VAL A 140 -8.45 -1.33 13.06
CA VAL A 140 -7.52 -2.22 13.75
C VAL A 140 -7.01 -3.26 12.74
N ARG A 141 -5.72 -3.17 12.39
CA ARG A 141 -5.00 -4.13 11.53
C ARG A 141 -4.46 -5.29 12.38
N LYS A 142 -3.96 -6.36 11.76
CA LYS A 142 -3.31 -7.44 12.52
C LYS A 142 -2.10 -6.88 13.25
N GLU A 143 -1.31 -6.06 12.57
CA GLU A 143 -0.21 -5.25 13.13
C GLU A 143 -0.54 -4.65 14.51
N HIS A 144 -1.65 -3.92 14.64
CA HIS A 144 -2.02 -3.28 15.90
C HIS A 144 -2.27 -4.28 17.03
N LEU A 145 -2.88 -5.43 16.73
CA LEU A 145 -3.12 -6.49 17.73
C LEU A 145 -1.81 -7.17 18.12
N MET A 146 -0.94 -7.42 17.15
CA MET A 146 0.34 -8.07 17.37
C MET A 146 1.24 -7.22 18.27
N LEU A 147 1.36 -5.94 17.94
CA LEU A 147 2.16 -4.98 18.69
C LEU A 147 1.62 -4.75 20.11
N ALA A 148 0.30 -4.62 20.26
CA ALA A 148 -0.32 -4.45 21.57
C ALA A 148 -0.12 -5.68 22.47
N GLU A 149 -0.21 -6.89 21.92
CA GLU A 149 0.05 -8.11 22.67
C GLU A 149 1.53 -8.21 23.08
N LEU A 150 2.46 -7.89 22.18
CA LEU A 150 3.89 -7.88 22.51
C LEU A 150 4.19 -6.92 23.67
N GLN A 151 3.65 -5.70 23.63
CA GLN A 151 3.78 -4.72 24.71
C GLN A 151 3.15 -5.20 26.02
N ARG A 152 2.02 -5.91 25.96
CA ARG A 152 1.34 -6.49 27.14
C ARG A 152 2.21 -7.55 27.81
N ARG A 153 2.97 -8.32 27.03
CA ARG A 153 3.82 -9.41 27.52
C ARG A 153 5.23 -8.97 27.92
N LEU A 154 5.75 -7.93 27.27
CA LEU A 154 7.07 -7.34 27.54
C LEU A 154 6.95 -5.90 28.08
N PRO A 155 6.19 -5.63 29.17
CA PRO A 155 6.08 -4.27 29.69
C PRO A 155 7.45 -3.71 30.14
N TRP A 156 8.31 -4.59 30.67
CA TRP A 156 9.67 -4.28 31.10
C TRP A 156 10.56 -3.76 29.96
N LEU A 157 10.30 -4.15 28.70
CA LEU A 157 11.08 -3.66 27.57
C LEU A 157 10.79 -2.18 27.31
N GLY A 158 9.51 -1.79 27.43
CA GLY A 158 9.10 -0.39 27.35
C GLY A 158 9.65 0.44 28.51
N GLU A 159 9.72 -0.13 29.71
CA GLU A 159 10.30 0.54 30.89
C GLU A 159 11.81 0.77 30.77
N LYS A 160 12.53 -0.13 30.08
CA LYS A 160 13.98 0.01 29.82
C LYS A 160 14.31 0.89 28.62
N ALA A 161 13.35 1.13 27.73
CA ALA A 161 13.59 1.90 26.51
C ALA A 161 13.80 3.39 26.83
N GLU A 162 14.89 3.96 26.34
CA GLU A 162 15.08 5.41 26.30
C GLU A 162 14.07 6.07 25.36
N GLN A 163 13.69 5.34 24.30
CA GLN A 163 12.71 5.80 23.32
C GLN A 163 11.89 4.64 22.76
N LEU A 164 10.58 4.86 22.71
CA LEU A 164 9.63 4.03 21.96
C LEU A 164 9.17 4.79 20.72
N ILE A 165 9.35 4.18 19.55
CA ILE A 165 9.01 4.74 18.23
C ILE A 165 7.95 3.83 17.61
N TRP A 166 6.83 4.40 17.15
CA TRP A 166 5.72 3.64 16.57
C TRP A 166 5.21 4.32 15.30
N ASP A 167 5.29 3.62 14.16
CA ASP A 167 4.78 4.03 12.84
C ASP A 167 5.21 5.46 12.44
N CYS A 168 6.40 5.87 12.89
CA CYS A 168 7.01 7.16 12.60
C CYS A 168 8.51 7.01 12.30
N PRO A 169 9.12 7.94 11.54
CA PRO A 169 10.55 7.90 11.26
C PRO A 169 11.38 8.01 12.55
N VAL A 170 12.57 7.39 12.54
CA VAL A 170 13.48 7.44 13.69
C VAL A 170 13.88 8.89 13.95
N PRO A 171 13.60 9.46 15.14
CA PRO A 171 13.97 10.84 15.44
C PRO A 171 15.49 11.04 15.38
N GLY A 172 15.92 12.05 14.63
CA GLY A 172 17.35 12.29 14.37
C GLY A 172 17.94 11.43 13.24
N GLY A 173 17.15 10.51 12.67
CA GLY A 173 17.52 9.73 11.48
C GLY A 173 17.51 10.57 10.19
N CYS A 174 18.20 10.05 9.18
CA CYS A 174 18.34 10.68 7.86
C CYS A 174 17.27 10.21 6.87
N THR A 175 16.50 9.16 7.17
CA THR A 175 15.48 8.63 6.27
C THR A 175 14.05 8.90 6.72
N LEU A 176 13.10 8.77 5.78
CA LEU A 176 11.66 8.77 6.06
C LEU A 176 11.11 7.35 6.28
N LYS A 177 11.99 6.35 6.44
CA LYS A 177 11.57 4.97 6.70
C LYS A 177 11.07 4.86 8.14
N ARG A 178 10.06 4.00 8.33
CA ARG A 178 9.33 3.88 9.59
C ARG A 178 9.33 2.40 9.98
N PRO A 179 9.79 2.04 11.18
CA PRO A 179 9.51 0.72 11.73
C PRO A 179 8.04 0.64 12.15
N ASP A 180 7.50 -0.58 12.23
CA ASP A 180 6.19 -0.78 12.86
C ASP A 180 6.29 -0.43 14.35
N MET A 181 7.33 -0.93 15.03
CA MET A 181 7.69 -0.51 16.39
C MET A 181 9.19 -0.63 16.64
N LEU A 182 9.78 0.30 17.39
CA LEU A 182 11.18 0.27 17.78
C LEU A 182 11.37 0.71 19.23
N PHE A 183 12.10 -0.10 19.99
CA PHE A 183 12.58 0.19 21.33
C PHE A 183 14.08 0.51 21.23
N ARG A 184 14.44 1.77 21.49
CA ARG A 184 15.83 2.20 21.62
C ARG A 184 16.25 2.04 23.07
N LEU A 185 17.24 1.20 23.33
CA LEU A 185 17.90 1.03 24.62
C LEU A 185 19.20 1.86 24.60
N GLU A 186 19.89 1.94 25.74
CA GLU A 186 21.15 2.69 25.88
C GLU A 186 22.24 2.21 24.89
N ASP A 187 22.41 0.89 24.75
CA ASP A 187 23.51 0.27 24.01
C ASP A 187 23.08 -0.50 22.75
N ARG A 188 21.77 -0.65 22.51
CA ARG A 188 21.22 -1.47 21.42
C ARG A 188 19.77 -1.08 21.08
N PHE A 189 19.18 -1.71 20.07
CA PHE A 189 17.76 -1.55 19.77
C PHE A 189 17.04 -2.89 19.56
N VAL A 190 15.72 -2.86 19.75
CA VAL A 190 14.79 -3.93 19.33
C VAL A 190 13.77 -3.32 18.39
N GLN A 191 13.80 -3.72 17.13
CA GLN A 191 12.81 -3.35 16.11
C GLN A 191 11.86 -4.51 15.89
N VAL A 192 10.57 -4.23 15.79
CA VAL A 192 9.52 -5.21 15.53
C VAL A 192 8.86 -4.86 14.21
N GLU A 193 8.70 -5.86 13.35
CA GLU A 193 8.04 -5.76 12.05
C GLU A 193 6.95 -6.83 11.96
N VAL A 194 5.72 -6.43 11.65
CA VAL A 194 4.61 -7.36 11.46
C VAL A 194 4.43 -7.60 9.96
N ASP A 195 4.87 -8.78 9.51
CA ASP A 195 4.83 -9.18 8.11
C ASP A 195 3.52 -9.92 7.82
N GLU A 196 2.53 -9.19 7.31
CA GLU A 196 1.26 -9.75 6.84
C GLU A 196 1.41 -10.31 5.41
N GLU A 197 0.90 -11.52 5.15
CA GLU A 197 0.87 -12.16 3.82
C GLU A 197 2.20 -12.31 3.07
N GLY A 198 3.35 -12.32 3.78
CA GLY A 198 4.62 -12.85 3.27
C GLY A 198 4.92 -12.50 1.82
N HIS A 199 4.92 -11.20 1.50
CA HIS A 199 5.34 -10.58 0.24
C HIS A 199 5.47 -11.54 -0.99
N GLU A 200 4.36 -12.07 -1.52
CA GLU A 200 4.38 -12.84 -2.79
C GLU A 200 4.72 -11.96 -4.02
N ASP A 201 4.70 -10.63 -3.86
CA ASP A 201 4.99 -9.68 -4.91
C ASP A 201 6.36 -9.00 -4.71
N LEU A 202 7.27 -9.28 -5.65
CA LEU A 202 8.54 -8.60 -5.97
C LEU A 202 8.81 -7.25 -5.25
N SER A 203 9.51 -7.29 -4.11
CA SER A 203 10.65 -6.41 -3.79
C SER A 203 11.34 -6.76 -2.46
N CYS A 204 11.68 -8.03 -2.19
CA CYS A 204 12.41 -8.39 -0.96
C CYS A 204 13.69 -7.54 -0.76
N ALA A 205 14.34 -7.12 -1.85
CA ALA A 205 15.47 -6.20 -1.81
C ALA A 205 15.14 -4.80 -1.26
N ASP A 206 13.93 -4.27 -1.51
CA ASP A 206 13.51 -2.95 -1.01
C ASP A 206 13.14 -3.00 0.47
N GLU A 207 12.64 -4.15 0.94
CA GLU A 207 12.34 -4.40 2.35
C GLU A 207 13.61 -4.61 3.17
N ASP A 208 14.55 -5.42 2.69
CA ASP A 208 15.86 -5.58 3.35
C ASP A 208 16.62 -4.24 3.38
N SER A 209 16.60 -3.49 2.27
CA SER A 209 17.15 -2.13 2.24
C SER A 209 16.42 -1.19 3.23
N ARG A 210 15.12 -1.37 3.47
CA ARG A 210 14.38 -0.57 4.45
C ARG A 210 14.86 -0.86 5.86
N LEU A 211 15.06 -2.13 6.22
CA LEU A 211 15.54 -2.53 7.54
C LEU A 211 16.97 -2.03 7.78
N GLU A 212 17.85 -2.15 6.78
CA GLU A 212 19.21 -1.61 6.84
C GLU A 212 19.23 -0.10 7.05
N LEU A 213 18.36 0.64 6.35
CA LEU A 213 18.26 2.10 6.50
C LEU A 213 17.74 2.52 7.88
N ILE A 214 16.75 1.80 8.44
CA ILE A 214 16.26 2.06 9.80
C ILE A 214 17.36 1.78 10.82
N ALA A 215 18.07 0.65 10.70
CA ALA A 215 19.19 0.33 11.58
C ALA A 215 20.30 1.39 11.51
N ALA A 216 20.62 1.89 10.31
CA ALA A 216 21.59 2.97 10.12
C ALA A 216 21.12 4.29 10.76
N ASP A 217 19.83 4.62 10.66
CA ASP A 217 19.24 5.81 11.32
C ASP A 217 19.29 5.71 12.86
N VAL A 218 19.20 4.51 13.41
CA VAL A 218 19.33 4.28 14.86
C VAL A 218 20.79 4.39 15.30
N GLY A 219 21.72 3.81 14.53
CA GLY A 219 23.16 3.86 14.76
C GLY A 219 23.66 2.97 15.90
N LEU A 220 22.91 1.93 16.27
CA LEU A 220 23.23 0.98 17.33
C LEU A 220 23.15 -0.46 16.80
N PRO A 221 23.82 -1.44 17.44
CA PRO A 221 23.52 -2.85 17.18
C PRO A 221 22.09 -3.18 17.61
N GLY A 222 21.50 -4.23 17.03
CA GLY A 222 20.07 -4.45 17.23
C GLY A 222 19.55 -5.83 16.90
N LEU A 223 18.31 -6.05 17.34
CA LEU A 223 17.47 -7.17 16.95
C LEU A 223 16.32 -6.65 16.10
N VAL A 224 16.16 -7.18 14.90
CA VAL A 224 14.93 -7.04 14.10
C VAL A 224 14.11 -8.31 14.26
N LEU A 225 12.97 -8.19 14.91
CA LEU A 225 12.02 -9.26 15.15
C LEU A 225 10.87 -9.17 14.13
N ARG A 226 10.83 -10.10 13.17
CA ARG A 226 9.78 -10.19 12.15
C ARG A 226 8.71 -11.18 12.60
N LEU A 227 7.50 -10.70 12.88
CA LEU A 227 6.37 -11.50 13.32
C LEU A 227 5.41 -11.72 12.14
N ASN A 228 5.18 -12.98 11.75
CA ASN A 228 4.19 -13.32 10.73
C ASN A 228 2.96 -13.98 11.38
N PRO A 229 1.84 -13.25 11.58
CA PRO A 229 0.62 -13.81 12.17
C PRO A 229 -0.16 -14.74 11.22
N ASP A 230 0.20 -14.79 9.93
CA ASP A 230 -0.48 -15.57 8.90
C ASP A 230 0.10 -16.97 8.72
N ALA A 231 1.40 -17.16 9.00
CA ALA A 231 2.12 -18.41 8.82
C ALA A 231 1.42 -19.62 9.49
N GLU A 232 0.90 -19.42 10.70
CA GLU A 232 0.17 -20.45 11.47
C GLU A 232 -1.30 -20.07 11.74
N ARG A 233 -1.82 -19.06 11.02
CA ARG A 233 -3.21 -18.58 11.17
C ARG A 233 -3.55 -18.17 12.61
N ALA A 234 -2.56 -17.61 13.32
CA ALA A 234 -2.68 -17.13 14.69
C ALA A 234 -3.85 -16.14 14.84
N LEU A 235 -4.13 -15.37 13.79
CA LEU A 235 -5.28 -14.48 13.70
C LEU A 235 -6.30 -14.95 12.67
N LYS A 236 -7.58 -14.78 13.02
CA LYS A 236 -8.73 -15.00 12.14
C LYS A 236 -9.50 -13.72 11.94
N ARG A 237 -9.93 -13.49 10.70
CA ARG A 237 -10.83 -12.38 10.36
C ARG A 237 -12.27 -12.75 10.69
N ARG A 238 -12.96 -11.88 11.44
CA ARG A 238 -14.39 -12.00 11.76
C ARG A 238 -15.14 -10.79 11.24
N ARG A 239 -16.36 -11.00 10.73
CA ARG A 239 -17.29 -9.91 10.39
C ARG A 239 -18.19 -9.64 11.59
N LEU A 240 -18.23 -8.39 12.02
CA LEU A 240 -19.08 -7.89 13.09
C LEU A 240 -20.50 -7.63 12.59
N ASN A 241 -21.45 -7.51 13.53
CA ASN A 241 -22.87 -7.30 13.23
C ASN A 241 -23.13 -5.97 12.49
N ASN A 242 -22.27 -4.97 12.69
CA ASN A 242 -22.31 -3.69 11.97
C ASN A 242 -21.70 -3.76 10.56
N GLY A 243 -21.30 -4.96 10.10
CA GLY A 243 -20.68 -5.19 8.80
C GLY A 243 -19.18 -4.94 8.74
N GLU A 244 -18.57 -4.40 9.80
CA GLU A 244 -17.12 -4.19 9.90
C GLU A 244 -16.36 -5.51 10.03
N HIS A 245 -15.06 -5.50 9.73
CA HIS A 245 -14.18 -6.63 9.99
C HIS A 245 -13.34 -6.34 11.24
N CYS A 246 -13.21 -7.34 12.10
CA CYS A 246 -12.20 -7.38 13.15
C CYS A 246 -11.29 -8.60 12.95
N PHE A 247 -10.17 -8.60 13.66
CA PHE A 247 -9.33 -9.77 13.82
C PHE A 247 -9.45 -10.27 15.26
N CYS A 248 -9.46 -11.59 15.43
CA CYS A 248 -9.44 -12.25 16.72
C CYS A 248 -8.43 -13.40 16.69
N VAL A 249 -8.01 -13.88 17.85
CA VAL A 249 -7.19 -15.10 17.94
C VAL A 249 -7.93 -16.24 17.23
N GLY A 250 -7.28 -16.82 16.23
CA GLY A 250 -7.82 -17.92 15.43
C GLY A 250 -7.50 -19.26 16.06
N ASP A 251 -6.22 -19.45 16.38
CA ASP A 251 -5.66 -20.59 17.10
C ASP A 251 -4.86 -20.03 18.29
N ALA A 252 -5.27 -20.39 19.50
CA ALA A 252 -4.67 -19.86 20.71
C ALA A 252 -3.26 -20.41 20.95
N ASP A 253 -3.00 -21.66 20.58
CA ASP A 253 -1.71 -22.30 20.80
C ASP A 253 -0.68 -21.74 19.82
N ALA A 254 -1.06 -21.57 18.54
CA ALA A 254 -0.21 -20.91 17.55
C ALA A 254 0.04 -19.44 17.91
N PHE A 255 -0.98 -18.72 18.39
CA PHE A 255 -0.84 -17.33 18.82
C PHE A 255 0.10 -17.23 20.02
N ASN A 256 -0.11 -18.02 21.07
CA ASN A 256 0.75 -18.01 22.25
C ASN A 256 2.18 -18.45 21.90
N GLY A 257 2.35 -19.53 21.15
CA GLY A 257 3.68 -20.02 20.75
C GLY A 257 4.48 -19.00 19.93
N LEU A 258 3.82 -18.21 19.09
CA LEU A 258 4.46 -17.10 18.38
C LEU A 258 5.00 -16.03 19.35
N PHE A 259 4.23 -15.66 20.37
CA PHE A 259 4.65 -14.68 21.36
C PHE A 259 5.67 -15.23 22.35
N ASP A 260 5.54 -16.48 22.79
CA ASP A 260 6.52 -17.13 23.67
C ASP A 260 7.91 -17.18 22.98
N ALA A 261 7.93 -17.45 21.67
CA ALA A 261 9.16 -17.40 20.89
C ALA A 261 9.72 -15.97 20.72
N ALA A 262 8.83 -14.98 20.56
CA ALA A 262 9.21 -13.57 20.48
C ALA A 262 9.82 -13.07 21.79
N GLU A 263 9.19 -13.39 22.92
CA GLU A 263 9.67 -13.08 24.27
C GLU A 263 11.04 -13.71 24.51
N ALA A 264 11.20 -15.01 24.25
CA ALA A 264 12.46 -15.70 24.40
C ALA A 264 13.59 -15.09 23.54
N ALA A 265 13.30 -14.69 22.30
CA ALA A 265 14.27 -14.05 21.42
C ALA A 265 14.72 -12.68 21.93
N VAL A 266 13.77 -11.86 22.41
CA VAL A 266 14.08 -10.54 22.98
C VAL A 266 14.83 -10.66 24.30
N GLU A 267 14.41 -11.56 25.19
CA GLU A 267 15.07 -11.79 26.47
C GLU A 267 16.51 -12.28 26.27
N ALA A 268 16.73 -13.23 25.38
CA ALA A 268 18.09 -13.69 25.06
C ALA A 268 18.94 -12.52 24.54
N PHE A 269 18.42 -11.75 23.58
CA PHE A 269 19.15 -10.63 23.00
C PHE A 269 19.49 -9.53 24.01
N VAL A 270 18.57 -9.17 24.92
CA VAL A 270 18.82 -8.12 25.92
C VAL A 270 19.79 -8.58 27.01
N ASN A 271 19.81 -9.87 27.33
CA ASN A 271 20.70 -10.42 28.37
C ASN A 271 22.08 -10.84 27.84
N GLU A 272 22.26 -10.98 26.52
CA GLU A 272 23.56 -11.18 25.88
C GLU A 272 24.38 -9.88 25.88
N PRO A 273 25.73 -9.94 25.79
CA PRO A 273 26.54 -8.78 25.44
C PRO A 273 26.04 -8.14 24.13
N PRO A 274 26.12 -6.81 23.97
CA PRO A 274 25.70 -6.17 22.73
C PRO A 274 26.45 -6.79 21.54
N PRO A 275 25.75 -7.22 20.47
CA PRO A 275 26.43 -7.69 19.28
C PRO A 275 27.10 -6.53 18.54
N GLU A 276 28.00 -6.83 17.60
CA GLU A 276 28.63 -5.81 16.76
C GLU A 276 27.71 -5.31 15.61
N GLY A 277 26.58 -5.98 15.38
CA GLY A 277 25.70 -5.68 14.24
C GLY A 277 24.21 -5.92 14.50
N VAL A 278 23.45 -6.11 13.42
CA VAL A 278 22.00 -6.35 13.49
C VAL A 278 21.69 -7.81 13.23
N ARG A 279 20.99 -8.43 14.19
CA ARG A 279 20.44 -9.78 14.10
C ARG A 279 18.99 -9.69 13.61
N VAL A 280 18.62 -10.51 12.63
CA VAL A 280 17.21 -10.65 12.22
C VAL A 280 16.68 -12.01 12.64
N VAL A 281 15.54 -12.00 13.32
CA VAL A 281 14.82 -13.19 13.76
C VAL A 281 13.42 -13.14 13.17
N GLY A 282 13.10 -14.10 12.31
CA GLY A 282 11.75 -14.28 11.80
C GLY A 282 10.99 -15.36 12.57
N LEU A 283 9.77 -15.05 12.98
CA LEU A 283 8.86 -15.98 13.66
C LEU A 283 7.53 -16.16 12.90
N PRO A 284 6.98 -17.38 12.88
CA PRO A 284 7.56 -18.63 13.38
C PRO A 284 8.74 -19.10 12.52
N ALA A 285 9.81 -19.63 13.15
CA ALA A 285 11.06 -19.96 12.46
C ALA A 285 10.89 -20.93 11.27
N SER A 286 9.93 -21.85 11.39
CA SER A 286 9.55 -22.83 10.36
C SER A 286 9.16 -22.20 9.02
N TRP A 287 8.66 -20.96 9.06
CA TRP A 287 8.24 -20.20 7.89
C TRP A 287 9.41 -19.48 7.23
N TRP A 288 10.28 -18.86 8.05
CA TRP A 288 11.39 -18.03 7.57
C TRP A 288 12.58 -18.84 7.06
N VAL A 289 12.89 -20.00 7.65
CA VAL A 289 13.96 -20.89 7.20
C VAL A 289 13.75 -21.36 5.74
N LYS A 290 12.49 -21.42 5.28
CA LYS A 290 12.15 -21.79 3.90
C LYS A 290 12.38 -20.66 2.89
N LEU A 291 12.32 -19.40 3.34
CA LEU A 291 12.34 -18.23 2.47
C LEU A 291 13.68 -17.49 2.48
N PHE A 292 14.39 -17.49 3.62
CA PHE A 292 15.63 -16.73 3.81
C PHE A 292 16.62 -17.49 4.69
N PRO A 293 17.49 -18.35 4.11
CA PRO A 293 18.54 -19.02 4.87
C PRO A 293 19.63 -18.01 5.29
N SER A 294 19.54 -17.53 6.54
CA SER A 294 20.47 -16.66 7.27
C SER A 294 20.79 -15.28 6.66
N GLN A 295 20.30 -14.22 7.31
CA GLN A 295 20.75 -12.84 7.07
C GLN A 295 21.24 -12.24 8.40
N THR A 296 22.55 -12.06 8.49
CA THR A 296 23.19 -11.14 9.44
C THR A 296 23.62 -9.92 8.62
N TYR A 297 23.25 -8.72 9.06
CA TYR A 297 23.68 -7.50 8.39
C TYR A 297 24.83 -6.86 9.19
N ASP A 298 25.95 -6.59 8.51
CA ASP A 298 27.01 -5.74 9.06
C ASP A 298 26.53 -4.29 9.04
N VAL A 299 26.52 -3.64 10.21
CA VAL A 299 26.26 -2.20 10.30
C VAL A 299 27.49 -1.48 9.74
N LYS A 300 27.46 -1.13 8.45
CA LYS A 300 28.47 -0.23 7.89
C LYS A 300 28.24 1.15 8.50
N GLN A 301 29.17 1.60 9.34
CA GLN A 301 29.20 2.98 9.81
C GLN A 301 29.06 3.92 8.60
N PRO A 302 28.25 4.99 8.69
CA PRO A 302 28.19 5.98 7.63
C PRO A 302 29.61 6.50 7.39
N ARG A 303 30.13 6.29 6.17
CA ARG A 303 31.39 6.91 5.75
C ARG A 303 31.24 8.41 6.00
N ASP A 304 32.21 9.00 6.70
CA ASP A 304 32.41 10.45 6.80
C ASP A 304 32.13 11.07 5.42
N GLN A 305 30.94 11.64 5.26
CA GLN A 305 30.69 12.53 4.15
C GLN A 305 31.51 13.76 4.49
N GLY A 306 32.63 13.89 3.77
CA GLY A 306 33.65 14.88 4.00
C GLY A 306 33.05 16.22 4.39
N VAL A 307 33.47 16.70 5.55
CA VAL A 307 33.25 18.07 6.03
C VAL A 307 33.55 19.01 4.87
N LEU A 308 32.49 19.53 4.24
CA LEU A 308 32.58 20.70 3.38
C LEU A 308 33.00 21.85 4.30
N ARG A 309 34.32 22.02 4.43
CA ARG A 309 34.91 23.22 5.03
C ARG A 309 34.38 24.41 4.23
N ALA A 310 33.45 25.14 4.81
CA ALA A 310 33.07 26.46 4.33
C ALA A 310 34.37 27.28 4.21
N ARG A 311 34.74 27.64 2.98
CA ARG A 311 35.79 28.63 2.74
C ARG A 311 35.24 29.97 3.22
N VAL A 312 35.70 30.40 4.39
CA VAL A 312 35.59 31.79 4.82
C VAL A 312 36.42 32.61 3.84
N HIS A 313 35.76 33.43 3.03
CA HIS A 313 36.42 34.45 2.23
C HIS A 313 36.92 35.57 3.16
N PRO A 314 38.22 35.92 3.14
CA PRO A 314 38.68 37.07 3.88
C PRO A 314 38.18 38.36 3.22
N GLN A 315 37.63 39.25 4.04
CA GLN A 315 37.31 40.62 3.68
C GLN A 315 38.60 41.33 3.25
N SER A 316 38.61 41.89 2.04
CA SER A 316 39.62 42.85 1.63
C SER A 316 39.26 44.22 2.20
N GLU A 317 40.10 44.72 3.08
CA GLU A 317 40.19 46.13 3.42
C GLU A 317 40.63 46.91 2.17
N HIS A 318 39.83 47.91 1.76
CA HIS A 318 40.23 49.21 1.21
C HIS A 318 39.00 50.13 1.14
#